data_AF-A0A9C7VKT2-F1
#
_entry.id   AF-A0A9C7VKT2-F1
#
_cell.length_a   1.000
_cell.length_b   1.000
_cell.length_c   1.000
_cell.angle_alpha   90.00
_cell.angle_beta   90.00
_cell.angle_gamma   90.00
#
_symmetry.space_group_name_H-M   'P 1'
#
loop_
_entity.id
_entity.type
_entity.pdbx_description
1 polymer ?
#
loop_
_entity_poly.entity_id
_entity_poly.type
_entity_poly.pdbx_seq_one_letter_code
_entity_poly.pdbx_strand_id
1 'polypeptide(L)'
;MTIWWLSKKVEGFCLKVLIKYISKLSVWPFLIGLGGFVIFVSVEILYQLSDIIVRHRVGIAKLLLLIYYYLPYFVSMGIPVGILLSIFWIVSQLSNDREMMAFQVHGISLKSLLLPFLIISLFLSGITYYLSDYLVPAYNTKVEDVLSKYVYRRPQTFIAENILTKLGENQYFYVKKYDEKNETLWDVVLFRYGKEESIITAKKVVKEKGKWYLYDGKYYTVDKDGFLKIDARFSKMELDIEKDLENYLRLGKSPREMKGSEIRSKIIFFKKVGIDTAPLIVELYSRYANALGPLIIVLVGIPLSLLFNFKSKSWGVIFTFILVVLYQGSSAWLCAMGKERLISPNLAPWIPDIVFSISGLLLFILLDTTSAYRIREILSKFFIFLVIILPVTLGFSTEVTITADHVMKYRDKVVFSGNVEVHYKDSVTRASTLVAILNDEGKVTEVVSEGTVTYVKKDIVLNVEKMRFIFEEERAFIAGIRGESFFKDEKGKKHKVYIGGTSGTVERGLTGIKYGYVTTCNLAEPHYKISAVFVELKENEYMVAYHA
;
A
#
# COMPACT_ATOMS: atom_id res chain seq x y z
N MET A 1 -51.45 -13.99 31.09
CA MET A 1 -50.30 -13.24 31.65
C MET A 1 -49.11 -14.16 31.99
N THR A 2 -49.34 -15.36 32.51
CA THR A 2 -48.31 -16.40 32.79
C THR A 2 -47.62 -16.96 31.54
N ILE A 3 -48.34 -17.15 30.43
CA ILE A 3 -47.78 -17.69 29.16
C ILE A 3 -46.81 -16.69 28.50
N TRP A 4 -47.10 -15.38 28.57
CA TRP A 4 -46.23 -14.33 28.03
C TRP A 4 -44.93 -14.18 28.82
N TRP A 5 -44.99 -14.36 30.15
CA TRP A 5 -43.82 -14.34 31.02
C TRP A 5 -42.94 -15.58 30.84
N LEU A 6 -43.55 -16.76 30.63
CA LEU A 6 -42.85 -17.99 30.27
C LEU A 6 -42.20 -17.91 28.88
N SER A 7 -42.88 -17.35 27.87
CA SER A 7 -42.32 -17.12 26.54
C SER A 7 -41.10 -16.21 26.57
N LYS A 8 -41.15 -15.06 27.25
CA LYS A 8 -39.97 -14.19 27.42
C LYS A 8 -38.81 -14.84 28.18
N LYS A 9 -39.11 -15.69 29.17
CA LYS A 9 -38.10 -16.38 29.98
C LYS A 9 -37.43 -17.52 29.20
N VAL A 10 -38.17 -18.21 28.33
CA VAL A 10 -37.67 -19.22 27.40
C VAL A 10 -36.85 -18.58 26.28
N GLU A 11 -37.31 -17.47 25.69
CA GLU A 11 -36.53 -16.69 24.71
C GLU A 11 -35.18 -16.22 25.27
N GLY A 12 -35.17 -15.70 26.51
CA GLY A 12 -33.93 -15.30 27.18
C GLY A 12 -32.99 -16.47 27.50
N PHE A 13 -33.52 -17.67 27.76
CA PHE A 13 -32.73 -18.88 27.98
C PHE A 13 -32.12 -19.41 26.68
N CYS A 14 -32.91 -19.53 25.61
CA CYS A 14 -32.43 -19.92 24.28
C CYS A 14 -31.35 -18.96 23.76
N LEU A 15 -31.51 -17.66 24.00
CA LEU A 15 -30.53 -16.65 23.59
C LEU A 15 -29.19 -16.81 24.33
N LYS A 16 -29.21 -17.10 25.64
CA LYS A 16 -27.97 -17.37 26.40
C LYS A 16 -27.25 -18.61 25.90
N VAL A 17 -27.99 -19.67 25.56
CA VAL A 17 -27.41 -20.90 25.00
C VAL A 17 -26.81 -20.62 23.62
N LEU A 18 -27.51 -19.90 22.76
CA LEU A 18 -27.01 -19.47 21.45
C LEU A 18 -25.73 -18.63 21.60
N ILE A 19 -25.72 -17.67 22.51
CA ILE A 19 -24.53 -16.83 22.74
C ILE A 19 -23.34 -17.68 23.15
N LYS A 20 -23.52 -18.59 24.11
CA LYS A 20 -22.46 -19.48 24.58
C LYS A 20 -21.95 -20.40 23.46
N TYR A 21 -22.86 -20.96 22.66
CA TYR A 21 -22.54 -21.86 21.56
C TYR A 21 -21.73 -21.16 20.47
N ILE A 22 -22.25 -20.05 19.94
CA ILE A 22 -21.59 -19.27 18.88
C ILE A 22 -20.25 -18.71 19.37
N SER A 23 -20.18 -18.22 20.62
CA SER A 23 -18.92 -17.72 21.18
C SER A 23 -17.86 -18.82 21.24
N LYS A 24 -18.21 -20.04 21.68
CA LYS A 24 -17.27 -21.18 21.71
C LYS A 24 -16.81 -21.57 20.31
N LEU A 25 -17.71 -21.58 19.33
CA LEU A 25 -17.39 -21.92 17.95
C LEU A 25 -16.51 -20.86 17.28
N SER A 26 -16.59 -19.59 17.72
CA SER A 26 -15.92 -18.45 17.08
C SER A 26 -14.43 -18.35 17.35
N VAL A 27 -13.95 -18.94 18.45
CA VAL A 27 -12.57 -18.81 18.92
C VAL A 27 -11.56 -19.36 17.91
N TRP A 28 -11.77 -20.58 17.41
CA TRP A 28 -10.83 -21.23 16.50
C TRP A 28 -10.70 -20.51 15.15
N PRO A 29 -11.80 -20.23 14.43
CA PRO A 29 -11.75 -19.44 13.20
C PRO A 29 -11.15 -18.05 13.40
N PHE A 30 -11.43 -17.40 14.53
CA PHE A 30 -10.85 -16.11 14.88
C PHE A 30 -9.32 -16.19 14.99
N LEU A 31 -8.80 -17.17 15.73
CA LEU A 31 -7.35 -17.36 15.89
C LEU A 31 -6.66 -17.71 14.58
N ILE A 32 -7.30 -18.51 13.71
CA ILE A 32 -6.78 -18.82 12.37
C ILE A 32 -6.70 -17.55 11.52
N GLY A 33 -7.76 -16.72 11.52
CA GLY A 33 -7.77 -15.48 10.75
C GLY A 33 -6.76 -14.45 11.27
N LEU A 34 -6.67 -14.32 12.60
CA LEU A 34 -5.69 -13.45 13.25
C LEU A 34 -4.26 -13.92 12.95
N GLY A 35 -3.97 -15.21 13.13
CA GLY A 35 -2.66 -15.79 12.86
C GLY A 35 -2.26 -15.69 11.40
N GLY A 36 -3.18 -15.99 10.48
CA GLY A 36 -2.98 -15.84 9.03
C GLY A 36 -2.66 -14.41 8.65
N PHE A 37 -3.37 -13.43 9.21
CA PHE A 37 -3.09 -12.01 8.98
C PHE A 37 -1.73 -11.59 9.54
N VAL A 38 -1.40 -11.99 10.78
CA VAL A 38 -0.10 -11.68 11.40
C VAL A 38 1.05 -12.25 10.56
N ILE A 39 0.93 -13.49 10.08
CA ILE A 39 1.92 -14.11 9.20
C ILE A 39 2.02 -13.35 7.87
N PHE A 40 0.89 -13.05 7.23
CA PHE A 40 0.85 -12.32 5.97
C PHE A 40 1.57 -10.97 6.07
N VAL A 41 1.22 -10.15 7.07
CA VAL A 41 1.86 -8.83 7.27
C VAL A 41 3.32 -8.96 7.68
N SER A 42 3.68 -9.99 8.45
CA SER A 42 5.08 -10.24 8.81
C SER A 42 5.94 -10.53 7.57
N VAL A 43 5.44 -11.36 6.66
CA VAL A 43 6.12 -11.66 5.38
C VAL A 43 6.25 -10.40 4.53
N GLU A 44 5.20 -9.58 4.47
CA GLU A 44 5.23 -8.30 3.75
C GLU A 44 6.31 -7.34 4.27
N ILE A 45 6.41 -7.17 5.60
CA ILE A 45 7.47 -6.31 6.19
C ILE A 45 8.86 -6.88 5.88
N LEU A 46 9.05 -8.19 5.96
CA LEU A 46 10.34 -8.81 5.61
C LEU A 46 10.67 -8.62 4.13
N TYR A 47 9.67 -8.67 3.25
CA TYR A 47 9.83 -8.41 1.82
C TYR A 47 10.23 -6.96 1.56
N GLN A 48 9.54 -5.99 2.16
CA GLN A 48 9.86 -4.55 2.05
C GLN A 48 11.26 -4.22 2.56
N LEU A 49 11.74 -4.93 3.60
CA LEU A 49 13.07 -4.73 4.16
C LEU A 49 14.15 -5.63 3.52
N SER A 50 13.79 -6.46 2.53
CA SER A 50 14.67 -7.51 1.99
C SER A 50 16.00 -6.98 1.46
N ASP A 51 16.00 -5.90 0.66
CA ASP A 51 17.23 -5.28 0.14
C ASP A 51 18.14 -4.81 1.28
N ILE A 52 17.58 -4.17 2.30
CA ILE A 52 18.35 -3.64 3.45
C ILE A 52 18.90 -4.79 4.30
N ILE A 53 18.11 -5.84 4.51
CA ILE A 53 18.47 -7.04 5.26
C ILE A 53 19.63 -7.78 4.57
N VAL A 54 19.54 -7.94 3.25
CA VAL A 54 20.58 -8.60 2.43
C VAL A 54 21.85 -7.76 2.42
N ARG A 55 21.74 -6.45 2.19
CA ARG A 55 22.87 -5.51 2.15
C ARG A 55 23.63 -5.46 3.47
N HIS A 56 22.93 -5.45 4.60
CA HIS A 56 23.54 -5.36 5.94
C HIS A 56 23.73 -6.72 6.63
N ARG A 57 23.47 -7.83 5.93
CA ARG A 57 23.58 -9.22 6.43
C ARG A 57 22.95 -9.38 7.82
N VAL A 58 21.69 -8.96 7.95
CA VAL A 58 20.96 -9.05 9.23
C VAL A 58 20.61 -10.50 9.50
N GLY A 59 21.12 -11.05 10.61
CA GLY A 59 20.84 -12.44 11.00
C GLY A 59 19.38 -12.69 11.35
N ILE A 60 18.89 -13.90 11.09
CA ILE A 60 17.47 -14.27 11.23
C ILE A 60 16.92 -14.07 12.65
N ALA A 61 17.75 -14.24 13.69
CA ALA A 61 17.38 -13.99 15.08
C ALA A 61 16.95 -12.52 15.32
N LYS A 62 17.59 -11.57 14.64
CA LYS A 62 17.25 -10.14 14.75
C LYS A 62 15.95 -9.82 14.01
N LEU A 63 15.69 -10.51 12.89
CA LEU A 63 14.43 -10.40 12.17
C LEU A 63 13.26 -10.94 12.99
N LEU A 64 13.44 -12.09 13.65
CA LEU A 64 12.44 -12.63 14.57
C LEU A 64 12.21 -11.69 15.76
N LEU A 65 13.25 -11.04 16.30
CA LEU A 65 13.12 -10.03 17.35
C LEU A 65 12.34 -8.79 16.85
N LEU A 66 12.58 -8.35 15.62
CA LEU A 66 11.84 -7.24 15.00
C LEU A 66 10.35 -7.59 14.86
N ILE A 67 10.03 -8.79 14.35
CA ILE A 67 8.65 -9.28 14.23
C ILE A 67 7.99 -9.38 15.61
N TYR A 68 8.71 -9.89 16.62
CA TYR A 68 8.21 -9.94 17.99
C TYR A 68 7.83 -8.55 18.51
N TYR A 69 8.60 -7.51 18.18
CA TYR A 69 8.26 -6.15 18.57
C TYR A 69 7.09 -5.54 17.79
N TYR A 70 6.90 -5.91 16.51
CA TYR A 70 5.72 -5.50 15.74
C TYR A 70 4.43 -6.25 16.12
N LEU A 71 4.54 -7.35 16.87
CA LEU A 71 3.41 -8.24 17.15
C LEU A 71 2.18 -7.53 17.75
N PRO A 72 2.28 -6.62 18.74
CA PRO A 72 1.12 -5.88 19.25
C PRO A 72 0.40 -5.06 18.19
N TYR A 73 1.15 -4.47 17.25
CA TYR A 73 0.59 -3.69 16.14
C TYR A 73 -0.13 -4.60 15.15
N PHE A 74 0.49 -5.73 14.76
CA PHE A 74 -0.14 -6.70 13.86
C PHE A 74 -1.39 -7.33 14.47
N VAL A 75 -1.38 -7.65 15.75
CA VAL A 75 -2.56 -8.17 16.45
C VAL A 75 -3.67 -7.11 16.46
N SER A 76 -3.35 -5.86 16.77
CA SER A 76 -4.32 -4.76 16.75
C SER A 76 -5.00 -4.60 15.39
N MET A 77 -4.23 -4.66 14.30
CA MET A 77 -4.79 -4.59 12.93
C MET A 77 -5.47 -5.89 12.47
N GLY A 78 -5.07 -7.03 13.03
CA GLY A 78 -5.59 -8.35 12.66
C GLY A 78 -6.88 -8.75 13.37
N ILE A 79 -7.23 -8.13 14.50
CA ILE A 79 -8.47 -8.43 15.24
C ILE A 79 -9.73 -8.28 14.35
N PRO A 80 -9.92 -7.17 13.60
CA PRO A 80 -11.04 -7.05 12.67
C PRO A 80 -11.07 -8.14 11.58
N VAL A 81 -9.89 -8.60 11.13
CA VAL A 81 -9.76 -9.67 10.13
C VAL A 81 -10.17 -11.02 10.72
N GLY A 82 -9.69 -11.33 11.91
CA GLY A 82 -10.02 -12.57 12.61
C GLY A 82 -11.52 -12.69 12.89
N ILE A 83 -12.15 -11.62 13.39
CA ILE A 83 -13.59 -11.66 13.71
C ILE A 83 -14.44 -11.81 12.44
N LEU A 84 -14.06 -11.16 11.34
CA LEU A 84 -14.75 -11.30 10.06
C LEU A 84 -14.65 -12.72 9.51
N LEU A 85 -13.45 -13.30 9.51
CA LEU A 85 -13.26 -14.69 9.09
C LEU A 85 -14.11 -15.62 9.95
N SER A 86 -14.15 -15.36 11.27
CA SER A 86 -14.95 -16.14 12.20
C SER A 86 -16.44 -16.11 11.88
N ILE A 87 -16.97 -14.94 11.53
CA ILE A 87 -18.37 -14.79 11.09
C ILE A 87 -18.64 -15.64 9.85
N PHE A 88 -17.85 -15.46 8.78
CA PHE A 88 -18.07 -16.16 7.52
C PHE A 88 -17.89 -17.67 7.65
N TRP A 89 -16.90 -18.10 8.44
CA TRP A 89 -16.66 -19.51 8.72
C TRP A 89 -17.81 -20.15 9.47
N ILE A 90 -18.29 -19.52 10.56
CA ILE A 90 -19.40 -20.03 11.36
C ILE A 90 -20.67 -20.09 10.53
N VAL A 91 -21.04 -19.00 9.84
CA VAL A 91 -22.27 -19.00 9.03
C VAL A 91 -22.20 -20.06 7.94
N SER A 92 -21.05 -20.25 7.30
CA SER A 92 -20.85 -21.34 6.33
C SER A 92 -21.02 -22.71 6.96
N GLN A 93 -20.48 -22.91 8.16
CA GLN A 93 -20.62 -24.17 8.91
C GLN A 93 -22.08 -24.43 9.30
N LEU A 94 -22.76 -23.46 9.94
CA LEU A 94 -24.16 -23.56 10.33
C LEU A 94 -25.09 -23.81 9.13
N SER A 95 -24.76 -23.26 7.96
CA SER A 95 -25.50 -23.54 6.73
C SER A 95 -25.29 -24.97 6.25
N ASN A 96 -24.06 -25.48 6.30
CA ASN A 96 -23.74 -26.85 5.85
C ASN A 96 -24.31 -27.92 6.77
N ASP A 97 -24.25 -27.68 8.08
CA ASP A 97 -24.74 -28.58 9.12
C ASP A 97 -26.28 -28.46 9.29
N ARG A 98 -26.95 -27.65 8.46
CA ARG A 98 -28.40 -27.34 8.50
C ARG A 98 -28.89 -26.75 9.82
N GLU A 99 -28.00 -26.26 10.67
CA GLU A 99 -28.34 -25.63 11.95
C GLU A 99 -29.12 -24.31 11.75
N MET A 100 -28.85 -23.58 10.66
CA MET A 100 -29.63 -22.37 10.31
C MET A 100 -31.12 -22.68 10.10
N MET A 101 -31.43 -23.81 9.45
CA MET A 101 -32.80 -24.26 9.23
C MET A 101 -33.43 -24.70 10.57
N ALA A 102 -32.67 -25.40 11.41
CA ALA A 102 -33.12 -25.81 12.73
C ALA A 102 -33.51 -24.59 13.61
N PHE A 103 -32.73 -23.51 13.58
CA PHE A 103 -33.06 -22.27 14.29
C PHE A 103 -34.39 -21.66 13.81
N GLN A 104 -34.60 -21.60 12.49
CA GLN A 104 -35.81 -21.03 11.91
C GLN A 104 -37.07 -21.85 12.27
N VAL A 105 -36.99 -23.18 12.29
CA VAL A 105 -38.11 -24.06 12.68
C VAL A 105 -38.48 -23.89 14.15
N HIS A 106 -37.52 -23.53 15.01
CA HIS A 106 -37.76 -23.19 16.42
C HIS A 106 -38.14 -21.71 16.64
N GLY A 107 -38.41 -20.95 15.57
CA GLY A 107 -38.81 -19.54 15.66
C GLY A 107 -37.67 -18.57 15.98
N ILE A 108 -36.41 -19.01 15.96
CA ILE A 108 -35.25 -18.15 16.20
C ILE A 108 -34.85 -17.46 14.90
N SER A 109 -34.93 -16.13 14.88
CA SER A 109 -34.54 -15.35 13.70
C SER A 109 -33.03 -15.44 13.45
N LEU A 110 -32.62 -15.54 12.17
CA LEU A 110 -31.19 -15.53 11.81
C LEU A 110 -30.50 -14.21 12.18
N LYS A 111 -31.27 -13.11 12.26
CA LYS A 111 -30.83 -11.82 12.78
C LYS A 111 -30.31 -11.90 14.23
N SER A 112 -30.78 -12.87 15.01
CA SER A 112 -30.31 -13.11 16.38
C SER A 112 -28.84 -13.52 16.44
N LEU A 113 -28.25 -13.98 15.32
CA LEU A 113 -26.81 -14.24 15.22
C LEU A 113 -25.96 -12.98 15.34
N LEU A 114 -26.53 -11.79 15.10
CA LEU A 114 -25.78 -10.53 15.27
C LEU A 114 -25.35 -10.32 16.73
N LEU A 115 -26.24 -10.60 17.69
CA LEU A 115 -26.03 -10.31 19.10
C LEU A 115 -24.78 -10.97 19.71
N PRO A 116 -24.52 -12.29 19.56
CA PRO A 116 -23.30 -12.90 20.11
C PRO A 116 -22.03 -12.29 19.54
N PHE A 117 -21.99 -12.04 18.22
CA PHE A 117 -20.82 -11.42 17.61
C PHE A 117 -20.65 -9.96 18.04
N LEU A 118 -21.74 -9.23 18.30
CA LEU A 118 -21.69 -7.87 18.84
C LEU A 118 -21.07 -7.83 20.24
N ILE A 119 -21.40 -8.80 21.11
CA ILE A 119 -20.81 -8.92 22.44
C ILE A 119 -19.31 -9.22 22.34
N ILE A 120 -18.93 -10.16 21.45
CA ILE A 120 -17.54 -10.52 21.21
C ILE A 120 -16.76 -9.33 20.65
N SER A 121 -17.31 -8.60 19.67
CA SER A 121 -16.61 -7.46 19.07
C SER A 121 -16.53 -6.26 20.00
N LEU A 122 -17.48 -6.06 20.91
CA LEU A 122 -17.36 -5.06 21.96
C LEU A 122 -16.18 -5.35 22.90
N PHE A 123 -16.03 -6.62 23.30
CA PHE A 123 -14.88 -7.06 24.09
C PHE A 123 -13.56 -6.90 23.33
N LEU A 124 -13.52 -7.34 22.06
CA LEU A 124 -12.35 -7.18 21.19
C LEU A 124 -12.00 -5.72 20.92
N SER A 125 -13.00 -4.84 20.79
CA SER A 125 -12.81 -3.39 20.62
C SER A 125 -12.08 -2.78 21.83
N GLY A 126 -12.45 -3.19 23.05
CA GLY A 126 -11.73 -2.81 24.26
C GLY A 126 -10.28 -3.30 24.28
N ILE A 127 -10.03 -4.53 23.82
CA ILE A 127 -8.66 -5.06 23.65
C ILE A 127 -7.88 -4.25 22.63
N THR A 128 -8.46 -3.96 21.46
CA THR A 128 -7.81 -3.17 20.40
C THR A 128 -7.47 -1.76 20.88
N TYR A 129 -8.35 -1.13 21.66
CA TYR A 129 -8.07 0.16 22.27
C TYR A 129 -6.88 0.10 23.24
N TYR A 130 -6.86 -0.88 24.13
CA TYR A 130 -5.74 -1.09 25.07
C TYR A 130 -4.42 -1.38 24.34
N LEU A 131 -4.46 -2.22 23.30
CA LEU A 131 -3.30 -2.50 22.45
C LEU A 131 -2.79 -1.21 21.80
N SER A 132 -3.68 -0.46 21.15
CA SER A 132 -3.33 0.72 20.35
C SER A 132 -2.81 1.88 21.19
N ASP A 133 -3.33 2.10 22.41
CA ASP A 133 -2.95 3.25 23.23
C ASP A 133 -1.78 2.98 24.19
N TYR A 134 -1.59 1.73 24.62
CA TYR A 134 -0.58 1.38 25.63
C TYR A 134 0.53 0.48 25.11
N LEU A 135 0.20 -0.68 24.53
CA LEU A 135 1.19 -1.69 24.12
C LEU A 135 1.91 -1.30 22.83
N VAL A 136 1.17 -0.87 21.81
CA VAL A 136 1.72 -0.49 20.49
C VAL A 136 2.74 0.63 20.61
N PRO A 137 2.50 1.76 21.32
CA PRO A 137 3.50 2.81 21.45
C PRO A 137 4.77 2.34 22.16
N ALA A 138 4.64 1.56 23.24
CA ALA A 138 5.77 1.04 24.01
C ALA A 138 6.67 0.09 23.20
N TYR A 139 6.07 -0.71 22.32
CA TYR A 139 6.79 -1.65 21.47
C TYR A 139 7.33 -0.99 20.20
N ASN A 140 6.64 0.00 19.65
CA ASN A 140 7.12 0.76 18.50
C ASN A 140 8.41 1.52 18.80
N THR A 141 8.63 2.00 20.02
CA THR A 141 9.94 2.58 20.40
C THR A 141 11.04 1.53 20.30
N LYS A 142 10.79 0.29 20.72
CA LYS A 142 11.77 -0.81 20.59
C LYS A 142 12.00 -1.25 19.15
N VAL A 143 10.97 -1.15 18.30
CA VAL A 143 11.10 -1.39 16.85
C VAL A 143 12.09 -0.39 16.25
N GLU A 144 11.93 0.90 16.55
CA GLU A 144 12.81 1.95 16.03
C GLU A 144 14.26 1.76 16.51
N ASP A 145 14.45 1.38 17.77
CA ASP A 145 15.76 1.02 18.33
C ASP A 145 16.41 -0.15 17.57
N VAL A 146 15.63 -1.19 17.22
CA VAL A 146 16.13 -2.36 16.48
C VAL A 146 16.44 -2.00 15.03
N LEU A 147 15.57 -1.24 14.37
CA LEU A 147 15.74 -0.81 12.98
C LEU A 147 17.00 0.04 12.84
N SER A 148 17.15 1.08 13.66
CA SER A 148 18.31 1.97 13.64
C SER A 148 19.63 1.22 13.92
N LYS A 149 19.66 0.38 14.96
CA LYS A 149 20.87 -0.32 15.41
C LYS A 149 21.31 -1.46 14.49
N TYR A 150 20.36 -2.23 13.94
CA TYR A 150 20.67 -3.49 13.27
C TYR A 150 20.36 -3.51 11.77
N VAL A 151 19.34 -2.77 11.32
CA VAL A 151 18.86 -2.81 9.93
C VAL A 151 19.50 -1.69 9.12
N TYR A 152 19.39 -0.45 9.59
CA TYR A 152 19.97 0.71 8.90
C TYR A 152 21.44 0.94 9.24
N ARG A 153 21.95 0.38 10.35
CA ARG A 153 23.31 0.61 10.89
C ARG A 153 23.72 2.09 10.88
N ARG A 154 22.75 2.99 11.04
CA ARG A 154 23.02 4.42 11.14
C ARG A 154 23.32 4.73 12.61
N PRO A 155 24.36 5.51 12.94
CA PRO A 155 24.46 6.06 14.27
C PRO A 155 23.16 6.78 14.62
N GLN A 156 22.76 6.78 15.89
CA GLN A 156 21.48 7.31 16.43
C GLN A 156 21.21 8.81 16.14
N THR A 157 21.95 9.44 15.22
CA THR A 157 21.99 10.89 14.97
C THR A 157 20.93 11.38 13.98
N PHE A 158 19.84 10.64 13.76
CA PHE A 158 18.74 11.16 12.95
C PHE A 158 17.86 12.08 13.80
N ILE A 159 18.10 13.38 13.71
CA ILE A 159 17.19 14.40 14.23
C ILE A 159 16.01 14.42 13.26
N ALA A 160 14.89 13.86 13.69
CA ALA A 160 13.71 13.78 12.86
C ALA A 160 13.13 15.18 12.60
N GLU A 161 12.97 15.50 11.31
CA GLU A 161 12.34 16.74 10.84
C GLU A 161 10.86 16.77 11.27
N ASN A 162 10.34 17.96 11.56
CA ASN A 162 8.96 18.17 12.01
C ASN A 162 8.63 17.48 13.36
N ILE A 163 9.64 17.26 14.21
CA ILE A 163 9.47 16.67 15.54
C ILE A 163 9.75 17.69 16.64
N LEU A 164 8.86 17.66 17.64
CA LEU A 164 9.01 18.38 18.90
C LEU A 164 9.51 17.42 19.96
N THR A 165 10.63 17.78 20.59
CA THR A 165 11.16 17.08 21.73
C THR A 165 10.98 17.90 23.00
N LYS A 166 10.52 17.27 24.08
CA LYS A 166 10.48 17.86 25.43
C LYS A 166 11.91 17.94 25.97
N LEU A 167 12.35 19.12 26.38
CA LEU A 167 13.74 19.47 26.68
C LEU A 167 13.97 19.69 28.19
N GLY A 168 13.49 18.75 29.02
CA GLY A 168 13.37 18.88 30.48
C GLY A 168 11.91 19.03 30.93
N GLU A 169 11.65 19.21 32.23
CA GLU A 169 10.27 19.19 32.78
C GLU A 169 9.34 20.24 32.16
N ASN A 170 9.92 21.38 31.79
CA ASN A 170 9.21 22.62 31.49
C ASN A 170 9.55 23.28 30.15
N GLN A 171 10.22 22.57 29.24
CA GLN A 171 10.66 23.13 27.96
C GLN A 171 10.34 22.20 26.78
N TYR A 172 10.05 22.76 25.61
CA TYR A 172 9.80 22.04 24.37
C TYR A 172 10.58 22.65 23.22
N PHE A 173 11.16 21.82 22.36
CA PHE A 173 12.01 22.22 21.24
C PHE A 173 11.49 21.59 19.95
N TYR A 174 11.13 22.42 18.97
CA TYR A 174 10.61 22.02 17.66
C TYR A 174 11.62 22.35 16.58
N VAL A 175 11.83 21.41 15.66
CA VAL A 175 12.68 21.59 14.48
C VAL A 175 11.86 21.24 13.25
N LYS A 176 11.71 22.18 12.31
CA LYS A 176 11.00 21.91 11.06
C LYS A 176 11.82 21.10 10.07
N LYS A 177 13.10 21.43 9.90
CA LYS A 177 14.00 20.79 8.93
C LYS A 177 15.42 20.70 9.47
N TYR A 178 16.12 19.60 9.19
CA TYR A 178 17.49 19.36 9.64
C TYR A 178 18.39 19.01 8.45
N ASP A 179 19.44 19.81 8.26
CA ASP A 179 20.47 19.54 7.26
C ASP A 179 21.63 18.76 7.90
N GLU A 180 21.68 17.46 7.63
CA GLU A 180 22.68 16.52 8.17
C GLU A 180 24.11 16.85 7.71
N LYS A 181 24.31 17.44 6.52
CA LYS A 181 25.65 17.75 6.01
C LYS A 181 26.31 18.93 6.73
N ASN A 182 25.50 19.88 7.19
CA ASN A 182 25.96 21.13 7.78
C ASN A 182 25.59 21.25 9.27
N GLU A 183 25.05 20.18 9.89
CA GLU A 183 24.50 20.16 11.25
C GLU A 183 23.62 21.38 11.57
N THR A 184 22.81 21.79 10.60
CA THR A 184 22.03 23.04 10.68
C THR A 184 20.55 22.74 10.83
N LEU A 185 19.91 23.35 11.83
CA LEU A 185 18.46 23.25 12.05
C LEU A 185 17.78 24.49 11.46
N TRP A 186 16.68 24.32 10.74
CA TRP A 186 15.90 25.40 10.12
C TRP A 186 14.50 25.48 10.73
N ASP A 187 14.00 26.71 10.87
CA ASP A 187 12.70 27.05 11.46
C ASP A 187 12.49 26.35 12.82
N VAL A 188 13.26 26.79 13.82
CA VAL A 188 13.27 26.22 15.18
C VAL A 188 12.34 27.02 16.09
N VAL A 189 11.59 26.32 16.93
CA VAL A 189 10.80 26.94 18.01
C VAL A 189 11.15 26.31 19.36
N LEU A 190 11.62 27.11 20.31
CA LEU A 190 11.78 26.72 21.71
C LEU A 190 10.63 27.32 22.52
N PHE A 191 10.01 26.53 23.38
CA PHE A 191 8.98 26.98 24.31
C PHE A 191 9.37 26.61 25.73
N ARG A 192 9.16 27.52 26.67
CA ARG A 192 9.33 27.27 28.10
C ARG A 192 8.01 27.59 28.81
N TYR A 193 7.53 26.65 29.62
CA TYR A 193 6.36 26.84 30.48
C TYR A 193 6.79 26.83 31.95
N GLY A 194 6.14 27.60 32.84
CA GLY A 194 6.56 27.71 34.24
C GLY A 194 6.21 29.07 34.83
N LYS A 195 7.08 29.61 35.69
CA LYS A 195 6.90 30.95 36.30
C LYS A 195 6.88 32.07 35.25
N GLU A 196 7.56 31.89 34.13
CA GLU A 196 7.54 32.80 32.97
C GLU A 196 7.38 31.97 31.69
N GLU A 197 6.23 32.08 31.04
CA GLU A 197 5.99 31.44 29.75
C GLU A 197 6.68 32.24 28.65
N SER A 198 7.55 31.58 27.89
CA SER A 198 8.28 32.21 26.78
C SER A 198 8.36 31.33 25.54
N ILE A 199 8.33 31.97 24.38
CA ILE A 199 8.48 31.34 23.07
C ILE A 199 9.67 31.98 22.37
N ILE A 200 10.57 31.18 21.83
CA ILE A 200 11.69 31.62 21.02
C ILE A 200 11.51 31.00 19.64
N THR A 201 11.46 31.81 18.60
CA THR A 201 11.47 31.33 17.21
C THR A 201 12.77 31.75 16.55
N ALA A 202 13.40 30.89 15.77
CA ALA A 202 14.61 31.20 15.02
C ALA A 202 14.56 30.58 13.62
N LYS A 203 15.08 31.30 12.62
CA LYS A 203 15.13 30.78 11.25
C LYS A 203 16.20 29.71 11.07
N LYS A 204 17.34 29.87 11.74
CA LYS A 204 18.50 28.99 11.59
C LYS A 204 19.16 28.75 12.94
N VAL A 205 19.56 27.52 13.24
CA VAL A 205 20.35 27.19 14.43
C VAL A 205 21.56 26.36 14.01
N VAL A 206 22.75 26.76 14.46
CA VAL A 206 24.04 26.15 14.10
C VAL A 206 24.84 25.85 15.37
N LYS A 207 25.58 24.73 15.36
CA LYS A 207 26.53 24.39 16.41
C LYS A 207 27.88 25.02 16.11
N GLU A 208 28.35 25.94 16.94
CA GLU A 208 29.69 26.53 16.84
C GLU A 208 30.44 26.29 18.17
N LYS A 209 31.65 25.73 18.10
CA LYS A 209 32.50 25.48 19.28
C LYS A 209 31.79 24.73 20.43
N GLY A 210 30.92 23.78 20.10
CA GLY A 210 30.20 22.96 21.08
C GLY A 210 28.97 23.63 21.71
N LYS A 211 28.60 24.83 21.28
CA LYS A 211 27.40 25.56 21.72
C LYS A 211 26.44 25.81 20.55
N TRP A 212 25.15 25.88 20.84
CA TRP A 212 24.12 26.14 19.83
C TRP A 212 23.84 27.64 19.75
N TYR A 213 23.82 28.17 18.53
CA TYR A 213 23.50 29.57 18.26
C TYR A 213 22.27 29.67 17.38
N LEU A 214 21.27 30.43 17.84
CA LEU A 214 20.09 30.79 17.06
C LEU A 214 20.38 32.06 16.26
N TYR A 215 19.97 32.04 14.99
CA TYR A 215 20.09 33.14 14.06
C TYR A 215 18.72 33.63 13.61
N ASP A 216 18.59 34.95 13.50
CA ASP A 216 17.39 35.68 13.04
C ASP A 216 16.11 35.22 13.74
N GLY A 217 16.07 35.46 15.06
CA GLY A 217 14.98 34.98 15.90
C GLY A 217 14.22 36.08 16.64
N LYS A 218 13.11 35.66 17.22
CA LYS A 218 12.17 36.47 18.00
C LYS A 218 11.93 35.80 19.34
N TYR A 219 11.97 36.60 20.40
CA TYR A 219 11.62 36.19 21.76
C TYR A 219 10.26 36.77 22.11
N TYR A 220 9.34 35.90 22.51
CA TYR A 220 7.99 36.23 22.93
C TYR A 220 7.80 35.84 24.40
N THR A 221 7.09 36.66 25.16
CA THR A 221 6.52 36.29 26.46
C THR A 221 5.01 36.31 26.38
N VAL A 222 4.38 35.63 27.34
CA VAL A 222 2.93 35.63 27.50
C VAL A 222 2.56 36.67 28.56
N ASP A 223 1.76 37.66 28.16
CA ASP A 223 1.24 38.66 29.08
C ASP A 223 0.20 38.06 30.05
N LYS A 224 -0.16 38.77 31.13
CA LYS A 224 -1.13 38.33 32.15
C LYS A 224 -2.50 37.95 31.57
N ASP A 225 -2.84 38.48 30.39
CA ASP A 225 -4.07 38.19 29.64
C ASP A 225 -3.94 37.02 28.65
N GLY A 226 -2.78 36.35 28.58
CA GLY A 226 -2.56 35.17 27.73
C GLY A 226 -2.15 35.48 26.29
N PHE A 227 -1.89 36.75 25.96
CA PHE A 227 -1.45 37.18 24.63
C PHE A 227 0.08 37.17 24.49
N LEU A 228 0.56 36.81 23.29
CA LEU A 228 1.99 36.80 22.97
C LEU A 228 2.48 38.22 22.70
N LYS A 229 3.42 38.70 23.52
CA LYS A 229 4.13 39.96 23.33
C LYS A 229 5.53 39.70 22.78
N ILE A 230 5.93 40.43 21.73
CA ILE A 230 7.31 40.37 21.21
C ILE A 230 8.17 41.26 22.11
N ASP A 231 9.07 40.65 22.88
CA ASP A 231 9.97 41.38 23.77
C ASP A 231 11.30 41.71 23.09
N ALA A 232 11.80 40.82 22.23
CA ALA A 232 13.08 41.06 21.55
C ALA A 232 13.15 40.41 20.15
N ARG A 233 13.91 41.05 19.27
CA ARG A 233 14.42 40.46 18.03
C ARG A 233 15.94 40.37 18.15
N PHE A 234 16.51 39.24 17.76
CA PHE A 234 17.95 39.02 17.83
C PHE A 234 18.48 38.48 16.50
N SER A 235 19.67 38.94 16.11
CA SER A 235 20.38 38.42 14.94
C SER A 235 21.18 37.17 15.28
N LYS A 236 21.77 37.10 16.48
CA LYS A 236 22.47 35.93 17.02
C LYS A 236 22.17 35.84 18.51
N MET A 237 21.76 34.67 18.98
CA MET A 237 21.53 34.37 20.40
C MET A 237 22.17 33.03 20.75
N GLU A 238 22.91 32.99 21.85
CA GLU A 238 23.45 31.74 22.39
C GLU A 238 22.34 30.98 23.12
N LEU A 239 22.22 29.70 22.81
CA LEU A 239 21.23 28.81 23.39
C LEU A 239 21.94 28.02 24.50
N ASP A 240 21.84 28.53 25.73
CA ASP A 240 22.37 27.85 26.92
C ASP A 240 21.43 26.74 27.35
N ILE A 241 21.49 25.64 26.61
CA ILE A 241 20.84 24.39 26.99
C ILE A 241 21.99 23.43 27.20
N GLU A 242 22.09 22.96 28.45
CA GLU A 242 23.03 21.93 28.90
C GLU A 242 23.05 20.72 27.94
N LYS A 243 24.08 19.87 28.04
CA LYS A 243 24.43 18.70 27.19
C LYS A 243 23.28 17.74 26.78
N ASP A 244 22.09 17.96 27.29
CA ASP A 244 20.84 17.26 27.04
C ASP A 244 20.19 17.54 25.67
N LEU A 245 20.41 18.69 25.02
CA LEU A 245 19.80 18.95 23.69
C LEU A 245 20.21 17.88 22.66
N GLU A 246 21.43 17.38 22.74
CA GLU A 246 21.94 16.32 21.86
C GLU A 246 21.29 14.95 22.16
N ASN A 247 20.97 14.65 23.43
CA ASN A 247 20.24 13.43 23.81
C ASN A 247 18.74 13.51 23.47
N TYR A 248 18.15 14.70 23.57
CA TYR A 248 16.74 14.93 23.24
C TYR A 248 16.50 14.97 21.72
N LEU A 249 17.38 15.61 20.95
CA LEU A 249 17.32 15.56 19.48
C LEU A 249 17.50 14.12 18.93
N ARG A 250 18.17 13.25 19.69
CA ARG A 250 18.29 11.80 19.42
C ARG A 250 17.05 10.97 19.81
N LEU A 251 16.06 11.56 20.49
CA LEU A 251 14.87 10.86 21.05
C LEU A 251 13.55 11.42 20.53
N GLY A 252 13.54 11.94 19.30
CA GLY A 252 12.32 12.40 18.63
C GLY A 252 11.37 11.25 18.34
N LYS A 253 10.52 10.88 19.30
CA LYS A 253 9.49 9.84 19.12
C LYS A 253 8.58 10.20 17.94
N SER A 254 8.39 9.27 17.01
CA SER A 254 7.36 9.40 15.98
C SER A 254 5.95 9.37 16.61
N PRO A 255 4.91 9.91 15.95
CA PRO A 255 3.53 9.84 16.45
C PRO A 255 3.05 8.41 16.79
N ARG A 256 3.65 7.37 16.17
CA ARG A 256 3.35 5.95 16.42
C ARG A 256 3.97 5.41 17.72
N GLU A 257 4.93 6.11 18.30
CA GLU A 257 5.62 5.77 19.56
C GLU A 257 5.04 6.51 20.77
N MET A 258 4.16 7.48 20.52
CA MET A 258 3.54 8.30 21.56
C MET A 258 2.23 7.66 22.06
N LYS A 259 1.93 7.83 23.35
CA LYS A 259 0.60 7.51 23.90
C LYS A 259 -0.44 8.54 23.45
N GLY A 260 -1.74 8.22 23.47
CA GLY A 260 -2.79 9.15 23.06
C GLY A 260 -2.81 10.45 23.88
N SER A 261 -2.50 10.36 25.18
CA SER A 261 -2.35 11.52 26.07
C SER A 261 -1.18 12.44 25.67
N GLU A 262 -0.05 11.85 25.25
CA GLU A 262 1.12 12.58 24.76
C GLU A 262 0.80 13.28 23.43
N ILE A 263 0.11 12.60 22.50
CA ILE A 263 -0.33 13.20 21.24
C ILE A 263 -1.29 14.37 21.48
N ARG A 264 -2.26 14.22 22.39
CA ARG A 264 -3.22 15.29 22.73
C ARG A 264 -2.51 16.53 23.27
N SER A 265 -1.55 16.33 24.17
CA SER A 265 -0.74 17.42 24.73
C SER A 265 0.08 18.11 23.62
N LYS A 266 0.64 17.33 22.69
CA LYS A 266 1.40 17.83 21.53
C LYS A 266 0.52 18.61 20.56
N ILE A 267 -0.72 18.19 20.30
CA ILE A 267 -1.69 18.93 19.46
C ILE A 267 -2.01 20.29 20.08
N ILE A 268 -2.32 20.34 21.39
CA ILE A 268 -2.61 21.59 22.09
C ILE A 268 -1.42 22.56 21.96
N PHE A 269 -0.21 22.04 22.14
CA PHE A 269 1.01 22.82 21.99
C PHE A 269 1.21 23.34 20.55
N PHE A 270 1.12 22.47 19.54
CA PHE A 270 1.33 22.84 18.14
C PHE A 270 0.31 23.86 17.66
N LYS A 271 -0.94 23.73 18.13
CA LYS A 271 -2.00 24.70 17.84
C LYS A 271 -1.68 26.09 18.41
N LYS A 272 -1.08 26.18 19.60
CA LYS A 272 -0.65 27.47 20.19
C LYS A 272 0.49 28.12 19.41
N VAL A 273 1.40 27.32 18.86
CA VAL A 273 2.58 27.79 18.11
C VAL A 273 2.28 28.04 16.62
N GLY A 274 1.11 27.60 16.12
CA GLY A 274 0.74 27.74 14.72
C GLY A 274 1.41 26.72 13.79
N ILE A 275 1.88 25.59 14.33
CA ILE A 275 2.43 24.47 13.57
C ILE A 275 1.28 23.58 13.07
N ASP A 276 1.45 22.94 11.91
CA ASP A 276 0.42 22.04 11.40
C ASP A 276 0.20 20.83 12.32
N THR A 277 -1.03 20.72 12.83
CA THR A 277 -1.48 19.62 13.69
C THR A 277 -2.18 18.51 12.94
N ALA A 278 -2.45 18.64 11.63
CA ALA A 278 -3.27 17.69 10.88
C ALA A 278 -2.76 16.23 11.01
N PRO A 279 -1.45 15.95 10.87
CA PRO A 279 -0.95 14.58 11.01
C PRO A 279 -1.16 13.98 12.40
N LEU A 280 -1.02 14.80 13.45
CA LEU A 280 -1.20 14.37 14.84
C LEU A 280 -2.68 14.12 15.17
N ILE A 281 -3.57 14.97 14.65
CA ILE A 281 -5.02 14.85 14.81
C ILE A 281 -5.51 13.56 14.15
N VAL A 282 -5.08 13.30 12.91
CA VAL A 282 -5.44 12.08 12.19
C VAL A 282 -4.95 10.85 12.92
N GLU A 283 -3.71 10.86 13.43
CA GLU A 283 -3.15 9.73 14.18
C GLU A 283 -3.90 9.47 15.48
N LEU A 284 -4.34 10.51 16.18
CA LEU A 284 -5.13 10.37 17.41
C LEU A 284 -6.50 9.75 17.12
N TYR A 285 -7.22 10.29 16.13
CA TYR A 285 -8.56 9.80 15.79
C TYR A 285 -8.56 8.44 15.10
N SER A 286 -7.52 8.10 14.33
CA SER A 286 -7.40 6.77 13.73
C SER A 286 -7.26 5.67 14.77
N ARG A 287 -6.65 5.94 15.94
CA ARG A 287 -6.61 4.97 17.05
C ARG A 287 -8.01 4.66 17.59
N TYR A 288 -8.84 5.68 17.76
CA TYR A 288 -10.23 5.51 18.20
C TYR A 288 -11.07 4.80 17.14
N ALA A 289 -10.93 5.19 15.87
CA ALA A 289 -11.61 4.52 14.75
C ALA A 289 -11.21 3.03 14.64
N ASN A 290 -9.91 2.75 14.65
CA ASN A 290 -9.40 1.37 14.60
C ASN A 290 -9.87 0.53 15.80
N ALA A 291 -10.00 1.14 16.98
CA ALA A 291 -10.56 0.46 18.14
C ALA A 291 -12.03 0.05 17.93
N LEU A 292 -12.83 0.85 17.21
CA LEU A 292 -14.21 0.52 16.86
C LEU A 292 -14.33 -0.46 15.69
N GLY A 293 -13.26 -0.64 14.90
CA GLY A 293 -13.25 -1.51 13.73
C GLY A 293 -13.87 -2.91 13.91
N PRO A 294 -13.60 -3.66 15.00
CA PRO A 294 -14.23 -4.96 15.23
C PRO A 294 -15.76 -4.89 15.29
N LEU A 295 -16.34 -3.84 15.89
CA LEU A 295 -17.79 -3.65 15.98
C LEU A 295 -18.40 -3.39 14.60
N ILE A 296 -17.76 -2.51 13.84
CA ILE A 296 -18.21 -2.08 12.51
C ILE A 296 -18.16 -3.26 11.54
N ILE A 297 -17.08 -4.03 11.59
CA ILE A 297 -16.90 -5.22 10.78
C ILE A 297 -17.95 -6.30 11.11
N VAL A 298 -18.34 -6.48 12.38
CA VAL A 298 -19.45 -7.39 12.73
C VAL A 298 -20.77 -6.92 12.14
N LEU A 299 -21.03 -5.61 12.18
CA LEU A 299 -22.27 -5.01 11.68
C LEU A 299 -22.45 -5.21 10.17
N VAL A 300 -21.35 -5.22 9.42
CA VAL A 300 -21.36 -5.52 7.98
C VAL A 300 -21.28 -7.02 7.71
N GLY A 301 -20.39 -7.73 8.41
CA GLY A 301 -20.06 -9.11 8.17
C GLY A 301 -21.24 -10.05 8.37
N ILE A 302 -22.05 -9.86 9.41
CA ILE A 302 -23.20 -10.74 9.70
C ILE A 302 -24.26 -10.65 8.59
N PRO A 303 -24.82 -9.46 8.26
CA PRO A 303 -25.79 -9.35 7.17
C PRO A 303 -25.22 -9.84 5.83
N LEU A 304 -23.99 -9.47 5.50
CA LEU A 304 -23.36 -9.87 4.25
C LEU A 304 -23.26 -11.40 4.15
N SER A 305 -22.82 -12.06 5.23
CA SER A 305 -22.70 -13.51 5.29
C SER A 305 -24.04 -14.21 5.10
N LEU A 306 -25.10 -13.68 5.71
CA LEU A 306 -26.44 -14.25 5.63
C LEU A 306 -27.05 -14.06 4.23
N LEU A 307 -26.80 -12.92 3.58
CA LEU A 307 -27.28 -12.62 2.23
C LEU A 307 -26.66 -13.55 1.18
N PHE A 308 -25.35 -13.81 1.28
CA PHE A 308 -24.66 -14.66 0.32
C PHE A 308 -24.83 -16.16 0.57
N ASN A 309 -25.16 -16.56 1.80
CA ASN A 309 -25.35 -17.95 2.20
C ASN A 309 -24.21 -18.86 1.73
N PHE A 310 -22.98 -18.54 2.13
CA PHE A 310 -21.76 -19.21 1.67
C PHE A 310 -21.76 -20.70 2.00
N LYS A 311 -22.10 -21.55 1.01
CA LYS A 311 -22.07 -23.02 1.16
C LYS A 311 -20.66 -23.57 1.32
N SER A 312 -19.61 -22.90 0.83
CA SER A 312 -18.23 -23.34 1.03
C SER A 312 -17.46 -22.41 1.96
N LYS A 313 -16.61 -23.00 2.81
CA LYS A 313 -15.72 -22.25 3.71
C LYS A 313 -14.73 -21.37 2.94
N SER A 314 -14.32 -21.80 1.75
CA SER A 314 -13.39 -21.07 0.88
C SER A 314 -13.94 -19.72 0.42
N TRP A 315 -15.24 -19.64 0.11
CA TRP A 315 -15.88 -18.36 -0.21
C TRP A 315 -15.78 -17.38 0.96
N GLY A 316 -15.92 -17.86 2.20
CA GLY A 316 -15.72 -17.04 3.39
C GLY A 316 -14.32 -16.43 3.48
N VAL A 317 -13.27 -17.19 3.16
CA VAL A 317 -11.88 -16.67 3.17
C VAL A 317 -11.70 -15.57 2.13
N ILE A 318 -12.17 -15.78 0.89
CA ILE A 318 -12.04 -14.81 -0.21
C ILE A 318 -12.75 -13.50 0.14
N PHE A 319 -14.00 -13.59 0.60
CA PHE A 319 -14.78 -12.41 0.98
C PHE A 319 -14.19 -11.69 2.20
N THR A 320 -13.58 -12.42 3.14
CA THR A 320 -12.84 -11.81 4.26
C THR A 320 -11.73 -10.92 3.70
N PHE A 321 -10.89 -11.46 2.82
CA PHE A 321 -9.78 -10.71 2.24
C PHE A 321 -10.25 -9.46 1.50
N ILE A 322 -11.25 -9.60 0.62
CA ILE A 322 -11.78 -8.46 -0.15
C ILE A 322 -12.34 -7.38 0.78
N LEU A 323 -13.18 -7.75 1.75
CA LEU A 323 -13.81 -6.77 2.63
C LEU A 323 -12.79 -6.09 3.55
N VAL A 324 -11.76 -6.82 4.00
CA VAL A 324 -10.66 -6.27 4.80
C VAL A 324 -9.83 -5.28 3.99
N VAL A 325 -9.48 -5.62 2.74
CA VAL A 325 -8.74 -4.71 1.84
C VAL A 325 -9.56 -3.45 1.59
N LEU A 326 -10.87 -3.58 1.35
CA LEU A 326 -11.75 -2.42 1.17
C LEU A 326 -11.82 -1.55 2.43
N TYR A 327 -12.03 -2.14 3.60
CA TYR A 327 -12.14 -1.42 4.86
C TYR A 327 -10.81 -0.76 5.28
N GLN A 328 -9.72 -1.53 5.37
CA GLN A 328 -8.43 -1.00 5.80
C GLN A 328 -7.77 -0.12 4.73
N GLY A 329 -7.92 -0.46 3.44
CA GLY A 329 -7.41 0.33 2.34
C GLY A 329 -8.09 1.69 2.25
N SER A 330 -9.42 1.75 2.36
CA SER A 330 -10.13 3.04 2.41
C SER A 330 -9.76 3.86 3.64
N SER A 331 -9.58 3.24 4.80
CA SER A 331 -9.09 3.91 6.02
C SER A 331 -7.69 4.50 5.84
N ALA A 332 -6.75 3.74 5.28
CA ALA A 332 -5.40 4.22 5.02
C ALA A 332 -5.39 5.39 4.04
N TRP A 333 -6.15 5.30 2.95
CA TRP A 333 -6.22 6.33 1.92
C TRP A 333 -6.87 7.63 2.44
N LEU A 334 -8.00 7.52 3.14
CA LEU A 334 -8.68 8.68 3.72
C LEU A 334 -7.85 9.33 4.84
N CYS A 335 -7.18 8.54 5.67
CA CYS A 335 -6.23 9.08 6.64
C CYS A 335 -5.10 9.84 5.96
N ALA A 336 -4.53 9.32 4.86
CA ALA A 336 -3.49 10.03 4.11
C ALA A 336 -4.00 11.39 3.57
N MET A 337 -5.20 11.42 2.99
CA MET A 337 -5.83 12.67 2.55
C MET A 337 -6.09 13.65 3.70
N GLY A 338 -6.45 13.14 4.89
CA GLY A 338 -6.61 13.94 6.10
C GLY A 338 -5.29 14.54 6.60
N LYS A 339 -4.17 13.81 6.48
CA LYS A 339 -2.83 14.29 6.85
C LYS A 339 -2.40 15.47 5.96
N GLU A 340 -2.76 15.43 4.68
CA GLU A 340 -2.51 16.49 3.69
C GLU A 340 -3.58 17.61 3.66
N ARG A 341 -4.53 17.61 4.62
CA ARG A 341 -5.65 18.57 4.69
C ARG A 341 -6.56 18.64 3.46
N LEU A 342 -6.56 17.62 2.59
CA LEU A 342 -7.53 17.50 1.49
C LEU A 342 -8.95 17.26 2.04
N ILE A 343 -9.04 16.57 3.18
CA ILE A 343 -10.25 16.34 3.94
C ILE A 343 -10.01 16.84 5.37
N SER A 344 -11.08 17.24 6.07
CA SER A 344 -11.01 17.61 7.49
C SER A 344 -10.25 16.54 8.30
N PRO A 345 -9.12 16.89 8.94
CA PRO A 345 -8.29 15.95 9.72
C PRO A 345 -9.06 15.28 10.86
N ASN A 346 -10.09 15.95 11.38
CA ASN A 346 -10.94 15.42 12.44
C ASN A 346 -11.88 14.32 11.95
N LEU A 347 -12.30 14.37 10.69
CA LEU A 347 -13.31 13.47 10.12
C LEU A 347 -12.68 12.33 9.32
N ALA A 348 -11.53 12.57 8.69
CA ALA A 348 -10.90 11.63 7.78
C ALA A 348 -10.81 10.18 8.32
N PRO A 349 -10.40 9.93 9.59
CA PRO A 349 -10.35 8.57 10.12
C PRO A 349 -11.73 7.92 10.39
N TRP A 350 -12.78 8.72 10.56
CA TRP A 350 -14.13 8.24 10.87
C TRP A 350 -14.98 7.95 9.63
N ILE A 351 -14.59 8.47 8.47
CA ILE A 351 -15.36 8.27 7.23
C ILE A 351 -15.54 6.79 6.87
N PRO A 352 -14.49 5.92 6.86
CA PRO A 352 -14.67 4.50 6.60
C PRO A 352 -15.65 3.88 7.60
N ASP A 353 -15.47 4.18 8.88
CA ASP A 353 -16.29 3.67 9.96
C ASP A 353 -17.77 4.03 9.79
N ILE A 354 -18.07 5.28 9.44
CA ILE A 354 -19.43 5.76 9.20
C ILE A 354 -20.03 5.07 7.97
N VAL A 355 -19.28 5.00 6.85
CA VAL A 355 -19.76 4.40 5.60
C VAL A 355 -20.04 2.91 5.77
N PHE A 356 -19.13 2.17 6.40
CA PHE A 356 -19.31 0.74 6.67
C PHE A 356 -20.41 0.52 7.72
N SER A 357 -20.55 1.38 8.73
CA SER A 357 -21.64 1.25 9.70
C SER A 357 -23.02 1.47 9.06
N ILE A 358 -23.16 2.51 8.23
CA ILE A 358 -24.42 2.79 7.51
C ILE A 358 -24.74 1.65 6.54
N SER A 359 -23.75 1.16 5.79
CA SER A 359 -23.98 0.04 4.86
C SER A 359 -24.35 -1.25 5.61
N GLY A 360 -23.70 -1.56 6.74
CA GLY A 360 -24.05 -2.69 7.59
C GLY A 360 -25.48 -2.61 8.14
N LEU A 361 -25.90 -1.43 8.64
CA LEU A 361 -27.27 -1.21 9.11
C LEU A 361 -28.30 -1.37 7.98
N LEU A 362 -28.03 -0.78 6.82
CA LEU A 362 -28.90 -0.93 5.64
C LEU A 362 -29.02 -2.40 5.24
N LEU A 363 -27.91 -3.14 5.14
CA LEU A 363 -27.93 -4.57 4.84
C LEU A 363 -28.72 -5.36 5.88
N PHE A 364 -28.56 -5.04 7.17
CA PHE A 364 -29.29 -5.73 8.25
C PHE A 364 -30.80 -5.52 8.17
N ILE A 365 -31.25 -4.31 7.86
CA ILE A 365 -32.68 -4.00 7.67
C ILE A 365 -33.22 -4.77 6.46
N LEU A 366 -32.45 -4.80 5.37
CA LEU A 366 -32.83 -5.41 4.10
C LEU A 366 -32.89 -6.95 4.13
N LEU A 367 -32.35 -7.62 5.15
CA LEU A 367 -32.34 -9.08 5.27
C LEU A 367 -33.73 -9.74 5.17
N ASP A 368 -34.79 -9.07 5.65
CA ASP A 368 -36.16 -9.62 5.64
C ASP A 368 -36.98 -9.15 4.43
N THR A 369 -36.41 -8.31 3.56
CA THR A 369 -37.12 -7.72 2.41
C THR A 369 -36.85 -8.49 1.13
N THR A 370 -37.82 -8.52 0.20
CA THR A 370 -37.66 -9.12 -1.14
C THR A 370 -36.49 -8.51 -1.94
N SER A 371 -36.08 -7.28 -1.59
CA SER A 371 -34.91 -6.58 -2.12
C SER A 371 -33.57 -7.29 -1.85
N ALA A 372 -33.48 -8.16 -0.84
CA ALA A 372 -32.29 -8.96 -0.55
C ALA A 372 -31.82 -9.78 -1.77
N TYR A 373 -32.76 -10.31 -2.57
CA TYR A 373 -32.44 -11.09 -3.76
C TYR A 373 -31.75 -10.24 -4.84
N ARG A 374 -32.29 -9.03 -5.11
CA ARG A 374 -31.75 -8.12 -6.12
C ARG A 374 -30.36 -7.60 -5.73
N ILE A 375 -30.14 -7.32 -4.44
CA ILE A 375 -28.84 -6.87 -3.92
C ILE A 375 -27.80 -7.98 -3.98
N ARG A 376 -28.18 -9.22 -3.64
CA ARG A 376 -27.30 -10.37 -3.79
C ARG A 376 -26.80 -10.52 -5.23
N GLU A 377 -27.69 -10.33 -6.21
CA GLU A 377 -27.32 -10.40 -7.62
C GLU A 377 -26.31 -9.30 -8.00
N ILE A 378 -26.59 -8.04 -7.64
CA ILE A 378 -25.70 -6.89 -7.90
C ILE A 378 -24.32 -7.11 -7.25
N LEU A 379 -24.30 -7.47 -5.97
CA LEU A 379 -23.04 -7.69 -5.26
C LEU A 379 -22.27 -8.86 -5.88
N SER A 380 -22.92 -9.98 -6.18
CA SER A 380 -22.23 -11.13 -6.79
C SER A 380 -21.54 -10.78 -8.12
N LYS A 381 -22.20 -9.99 -8.98
CA LYS A 381 -21.62 -9.44 -10.22
C LYS A 381 -20.45 -8.49 -9.95
N PHE A 382 -20.60 -7.59 -8.96
CA PHE A 382 -19.55 -6.65 -8.56
C PHE A 382 -18.30 -7.36 -8.03
N PHE A 383 -18.45 -8.40 -7.21
CA PHE A 383 -17.32 -9.15 -6.67
C PHE A 383 -16.58 -9.95 -7.75
N ILE A 384 -17.30 -10.56 -8.71
CA ILE A 384 -16.67 -11.22 -9.86
C ILE A 384 -15.87 -10.19 -10.68
N PHE A 385 -16.44 -9.01 -10.92
CA PHE A 385 -15.75 -7.91 -11.60
C PHE A 385 -14.49 -7.44 -10.86
N LEU A 386 -14.57 -7.28 -9.53
CA LEU A 386 -13.44 -6.89 -8.70
C LEU A 386 -12.30 -7.92 -8.73
N VAL A 387 -12.63 -9.22 -8.62
CA VAL A 387 -11.64 -10.31 -8.66
C VAL A 387 -10.95 -10.40 -10.02
N ILE A 388 -11.64 -10.03 -11.11
CA ILE A 388 -11.06 -10.02 -12.46
C ILE A 388 -10.18 -8.78 -12.67
N ILE A 389 -10.53 -7.63 -12.09
CA ILE A 389 -9.80 -6.36 -12.31
C ILE A 389 -8.58 -6.22 -11.42
N LEU A 390 -8.64 -6.66 -10.16
CA LEU A 390 -7.54 -6.48 -9.19
C LEU A 390 -6.19 -7.02 -9.71
N PRO A 391 -6.12 -8.22 -10.34
CA PRO A 391 -4.88 -8.73 -10.94
C PRO A 391 -4.47 -7.97 -12.21
N VAL A 392 -5.44 -7.45 -12.98
CA VAL A 392 -5.19 -6.78 -14.27
C VAL A 392 -4.61 -5.37 -14.06
N THR A 393 -4.97 -4.69 -12.97
CA THR A 393 -4.43 -3.37 -12.62
C THR A 393 -3.06 -3.43 -11.95
N LEU A 394 -2.72 -4.56 -11.33
CA LEU A 394 -1.37 -4.83 -10.82
C LEU A 394 -0.52 -5.37 -11.97
N GLY A 395 -0.21 -4.50 -12.94
CA GLY A 395 0.69 -4.82 -14.03
C GLY A 395 2.02 -5.32 -13.47
N PHE A 396 2.29 -6.62 -13.62
CA PHE A 396 3.61 -7.18 -13.38
C PHE A 396 4.57 -6.51 -14.36
N SER A 397 5.36 -5.54 -13.91
CA SER A 397 6.42 -4.96 -14.72
C SER A 397 7.46 -6.04 -15.00
N THR A 398 7.49 -6.57 -16.22
CA THR A 398 8.53 -7.53 -16.63
C THR A 398 9.86 -6.80 -16.75
N GLU A 399 10.90 -7.29 -16.08
CA GLU A 399 12.23 -6.69 -16.10
C GLU A 399 12.82 -6.65 -17.52
N VAL A 400 13.47 -5.53 -17.86
CA VAL A 400 14.21 -5.33 -19.11
C VAL A 400 15.70 -5.37 -18.76
N THR A 401 16.45 -6.31 -19.36
CA THR A 401 17.90 -6.42 -19.14
C THR A 401 18.64 -5.90 -20.37
N ILE A 402 19.54 -4.94 -20.19
CA ILE A 402 20.35 -4.35 -21.27
C ILE A 402 21.84 -4.58 -20.96
N THR A 403 22.57 -5.21 -21.87
CA THR A 403 24.03 -5.39 -21.83
C THR A 403 24.68 -4.57 -22.93
N ALA A 404 25.83 -3.94 -22.65
CA ALA A 404 26.60 -3.15 -23.62
C ALA A 404 28.06 -2.98 -23.18
N ASP A 405 28.95 -2.68 -24.12
CA ASP A 405 30.38 -2.44 -23.84
C ASP A 405 30.62 -1.06 -23.21
N HIS A 406 29.84 -0.06 -23.64
CA HIS A 406 29.94 1.31 -23.16
C HIS A 406 28.56 1.88 -22.81
N VAL A 407 28.50 2.64 -21.71
CA VAL A 407 27.26 3.27 -21.21
C VAL A 407 27.55 4.73 -20.87
N MET A 408 26.78 5.65 -21.45
CA MET A 408 26.84 7.08 -21.17
C MET A 408 25.46 7.59 -20.74
N LYS A 409 25.37 8.19 -19.54
CA LYS A 409 24.13 8.75 -19.01
C LYS A 409 24.06 10.27 -19.21
N TYR A 410 22.96 10.73 -19.79
CA TYR A 410 22.55 12.13 -19.88
C TYR A 410 21.37 12.38 -18.93
N ARG A 411 20.84 13.63 -18.88
CA ARG A 411 19.77 14.00 -17.94
C ARG A 411 18.47 13.22 -18.16
N ASP A 412 18.11 13.00 -19.42
CA ASP A 412 16.83 12.44 -19.89
C ASP A 412 16.98 11.12 -20.65
N LYS A 413 18.22 10.66 -20.88
CA LYS A 413 18.51 9.47 -21.69
C LYS A 413 19.79 8.76 -21.27
N VAL A 414 19.84 7.45 -21.53
CA VAL A 414 21.03 6.60 -21.39
C VAL A 414 21.39 6.04 -22.75
N VAL A 415 22.63 6.24 -23.17
CA VAL A 415 23.15 5.77 -24.45
C VAL A 415 24.06 4.58 -24.19
N PHE A 416 23.78 3.46 -24.86
CA PHE A 416 24.55 2.23 -24.87
C PHE A 416 25.19 2.07 -26.24
N SER A 417 26.48 1.71 -26.30
CA SER A 417 27.19 1.50 -27.57
C SER A 417 28.16 0.32 -27.50
N GLY A 418 28.50 -0.22 -28.67
CA GLY A 418 29.27 -1.45 -28.82
C GLY A 418 28.36 -2.65 -29.10
N ASN A 419 28.61 -3.79 -28.45
CA ASN A 419 27.75 -4.96 -28.51
C ASN A 419 26.55 -4.80 -27.58
N VAL A 420 25.49 -4.11 -28.03
CA VAL A 420 24.29 -3.92 -27.23
C VAL A 420 23.33 -5.10 -27.42
N GLU A 421 22.96 -5.78 -26.34
CA GLU A 421 21.86 -6.76 -26.32
C GLU A 421 20.77 -6.34 -25.33
N VAL A 422 19.51 -6.40 -25.77
CA VAL A 422 18.32 -6.15 -24.94
C VAL A 422 17.50 -7.39 -24.84
N HIS A 423 17.27 -7.85 -23.62
CA HIS A 423 16.38 -8.95 -23.29
C HIS A 423 15.08 -8.40 -22.72
N TYR A 424 13.96 -8.72 -23.38
CA TYR A 424 12.63 -8.38 -22.92
C TYR A 424 11.64 -9.52 -23.22
N LYS A 425 11.10 -10.13 -22.16
CA LYS A 425 10.28 -11.36 -22.24
C LYS A 425 11.00 -12.43 -23.10
N ASP A 426 10.37 -12.91 -24.16
CA ASP A 426 10.93 -13.92 -25.09
C ASP A 426 11.67 -13.30 -26.29
N SER A 427 12.02 -12.02 -26.25
CA SER A 427 12.68 -11.32 -27.35
C SER A 427 14.08 -10.83 -26.98
N VAL A 428 14.99 -10.93 -27.96
CA VAL A 428 16.36 -10.45 -27.88
C VAL A 428 16.59 -9.47 -29.03
N THR A 429 17.03 -8.26 -28.71
CA THR A 429 17.37 -7.24 -29.71
C THR A 429 18.87 -6.95 -29.63
N ARG A 430 19.58 -7.13 -30.73
CA ARG A 430 21.00 -6.78 -30.86
C ARG A 430 21.15 -5.50 -31.68
N ALA A 431 21.97 -4.56 -31.23
CA ALA A 431 22.21 -3.31 -31.94
C ALA A 431 23.63 -2.79 -31.69
N SER A 432 24.11 -1.93 -32.60
CA SER A 432 25.40 -1.24 -32.43
C SER A 432 25.29 -0.03 -31.49
N THR A 433 24.13 0.60 -31.43
CA THR A 433 23.84 1.73 -30.55
C THR A 433 22.38 1.71 -30.12
N LEU A 434 22.14 2.04 -28.86
CA LEU A 434 20.83 2.07 -28.26
C LEU A 434 20.67 3.26 -27.32
N VAL A 435 19.52 3.92 -27.40
CA VAL A 435 19.17 5.08 -26.58
C VAL A 435 17.93 4.74 -25.77
N ALA A 436 18.06 4.66 -24.46
CA ALA A 436 16.95 4.49 -23.52
C ALA A 436 16.52 5.87 -23.00
N ILE A 437 15.25 6.23 -23.18
CA ILE A 437 14.66 7.48 -22.72
C ILE A 437 14.08 7.26 -21.33
N LEU A 438 14.35 8.17 -20.39
CA LEU A 438 13.91 8.10 -19.01
C LEU A 438 12.77 9.09 -18.73
N ASN A 439 11.82 8.72 -17.87
CA ASN A 439 10.86 9.67 -17.29
C ASN A 439 11.44 10.42 -16.07
N ASP A 440 10.67 11.34 -15.49
CA ASP A 440 11.06 12.13 -14.30
C ASP A 440 11.35 11.27 -13.05
N GLU A 441 10.85 10.03 -13.01
CA GLU A 441 11.13 9.03 -11.96
C GLU A 441 12.39 8.19 -12.25
N GLY A 442 13.04 8.39 -13.40
CA GLY A 442 14.21 7.64 -13.84
C GLY A 442 13.92 6.24 -14.39
N LYS A 443 12.67 5.92 -14.74
CA LYS A 443 12.27 4.67 -15.41
C LYS A 443 12.41 4.79 -16.92
N VAL A 444 12.82 3.71 -17.57
CA VAL A 444 12.91 3.62 -19.04
C VAL A 444 11.51 3.51 -19.64
N THR A 445 11.12 4.49 -20.47
CA THR A 445 9.82 4.53 -21.14
C THR A 445 9.88 4.05 -22.58
N GLU A 446 10.98 4.39 -23.26
CA GLU A 446 11.22 4.07 -24.66
C GLU A 446 12.68 3.65 -24.86
N VAL A 447 12.89 2.70 -25.78
CA VAL A 447 14.22 2.30 -26.25
C VAL A 447 14.28 2.45 -27.76
N VAL A 448 15.30 3.17 -28.24
CA VAL A 448 15.57 3.37 -29.67
C VAL A 448 16.90 2.74 -30.03
N SER A 449 16.86 1.71 -30.86
CA SER A 449 18.02 1.04 -31.42
C SER A 449 18.26 1.53 -32.85
N GLU A 450 19.50 1.90 -33.18
CA GLU A 450 19.89 2.42 -34.50
C GLU A 450 21.09 1.64 -35.07
N GLY A 451 21.14 1.52 -36.40
CA GLY A 451 22.21 0.82 -37.13
C GLY A 451 21.79 -0.58 -37.58
N THR A 452 22.69 -1.55 -37.53
CA THR A 452 22.36 -2.95 -37.81
C THR A 452 21.64 -3.55 -36.60
N VAL A 453 20.31 -3.47 -36.58
CA VAL A 453 19.51 -3.99 -35.47
C VAL A 453 18.96 -5.36 -35.85
N THR A 454 19.32 -6.40 -35.09
CA THR A 454 18.76 -7.75 -35.25
C THR A 454 17.78 -8.03 -34.12
N TYR A 455 16.50 -8.12 -34.44
CA TYR A 455 15.44 -8.52 -33.53
C TYR A 455 15.13 -10.01 -33.70
N VAL A 456 15.26 -10.75 -32.61
CA VAL A 456 14.95 -12.18 -32.55
C VAL A 456 13.82 -12.41 -31.56
N LYS A 457 12.74 -13.04 -32.02
CA LYS A 457 11.67 -13.52 -31.15
C LYS A 457 11.20 -14.87 -31.67
N LYS A 458 11.54 -15.93 -30.91
CA LYS A 458 11.28 -17.33 -31.28
C LYS A 458 11.79 -17.65 -32.70
N ASP A 459 10.89 -17.98 -33.64
CA ASP A 459 11.21 -18.37 -35.01
C ASP A 459 11.33 -17.16 -35.98
N ILE A 460 11.15 -15.91 -35.50
CA ILE A 460 11.23 -14.70 -36.32
C ILE A 460 12.58 -14.01 -36.09
N VAL A 461 13.32 -13.77 -37.18
CA VAL A 461 14.57 -13.00 -37.18
C VAL A 461 14.40 -11.82 -38.14
N LEU A 462 14.37 -10.60 -37.60
CA LEU A 462 14.28 -9.37 -38.37
C LEU A 462 15.57 -8.59 -38.27
N ASN A 463 16.16 -8.23 -39.41
CA ASN A 463 17.17 -7.19 -39.50
C ASN A 463 16.48 -5.89 -39.89
N VAL A 464 16.69 -4.84 -39.10
CA VAL A 464 16.06 -3.53 -39.27
C VAL A 464 17.12 -2.45 -39.12
N GLU A 465 16.94 -1.33 -39.82
CA GLU A 465 17.85 -0.18 -39.74
C GLU A 465 17.62 0.64 -38.47
N LYS A 466 16.37 0.64 -37.98
CA LYS A 466 15.97 1.35 -36.77
C LYS A 466 14.79 0.65 -36.12
N MET A 467 14.83 0.53 -34.80
CA MET A 467 13.76 -0.03 -33.99
C MET A 467 13.49 0.89 -32.80
N ARG A 468 12.23 1.29 -32.63
CA ARG A 468 11.74 2.03 -31.47
C ARG A 468 10.76 1.16 -30.72
N PHE A 469 11.02 0.89 -29.45
CA PHE A 469 10.14 0.11 -28.57
C PHE A 469 9.56 1.01 -27.48
N ILE A 470 8.23 1.04 -27.37
CA ILE A 470 7.50 1.77 -26.32
C ILE A 470 6.95 0.74 -25.34
N PHE A 471 7.45 0.75 -24.11
CA PHE A 471 7.14 -0.30 -23.12
C PHE A 471 5.70 -0.25 -22.63
N GLU A 472 5.13 0.95 -22.46
CA GLU A 472 3.75 1.15 -22.00
C GLU A 472 2.71 0.57 -22.97
N GLU A 473 2.97 0.67 -24.28
CA GLU A 473 2.09 0.16 -25.33
C GLU A 473 2.40 -1.28 -25.74
N GLU A 474 3.50 -1.86 -25.26
CA GLU A 474 4.08 -3.12 -25.79
C GLU A 474 4.23 -3.15 -27.31
N ARG A 475 4.55 -2.00 -27.90
CA ARG A 475 4.56 -1.78 -29.35
C ARG A 475 5.95 -1.38 -29.83
N ALA A 476 6.39 -2.01 -30.92
CA ALA A 476 7.62 -1.67 -31.60
C ALA A 476 7.34 -1.09 -32.99
N PHE A 477 8.00 0.01 -33.32
CA PHE A 477 8.08 0.56 -34.67
C PHE A 477 9.42 0.19 -35.29
N ILE A 478 9.39 -0.40 -36.48
CA ILE A 478 10.57 -0.88 -37.19
C ILE A 478 10.65 -0.22 -38.57
N ALA A 479 11.85 0.12 -39.00
CA ALA A 479 12.13 0.71 -40.31
C ALA A 479 13.23 -0.06 -41.04
N GLY A 480 13.12 -0.16 -42.37
CA GLY A 480 14.11 -0.85 -43.21
C GLY A 480 14.15 -2.35 -42.94
N ILE A 481 13.01 -3.04 -43.06
CA ILE A 481 12.83 -4.42 -42.61
C ILE A 481 13.37 -5.39 -43.66
N ARG A 482 14.24 -6.29 -43.23
CA ARG A 482 14.60 -7.53 -43.94
C ARG A 482 14.70 -8.66 -42.93
N GLY A 483 13.90 -9.69 -43.07
CA GLY A 483 13.86 -10.77 -42.10
C GLY A 483 13.53 -12.12 -42.72
N GLU A 484 13.62 -13.12 -41.87
CA GLU A 484 13.17 -14.48 -42.15
C GLU A 484 12.19 -14.93 -41.07
N SER A 485 11.22 -15.71 -41.50
CA SER A 485 10.18 -16.29 -40.66
C SER A 485 9.86 -17.70 -41.14
N PHE A 486 9.15 -18.45 -40.31
CA PHE A 486 8.64 -19.77 -40.66
C PHE A 486 7.12 -19.78 -40.58
N PHE A 487 6.47 -20.53 -41.48
CA PHE A 487 5.06 -20.86 -41.38
C PHE A 487 4.86 -22.37 -41.45
N LYS A 488 3.77 -22.89 -40.89
CA LYS A 488 3.41 -24.31 -40.97
C LYS A 488 2.34 -24.52 -42.04
N ASP A 489 2.50 -25.56 -42.86
CA ASP A 489 1.42 -26.00 -43.75
C ASP A 489 0.33 -26.78 -42.97
N GLU A 490 -0.77 -27.14 -43.65
CA GLU A 490 -1.89 -27.91 -43.06
C GLU A 490 -1.47 -29.28 -42.47
N LYS A 491 -0.29 -29.78 -42.85
CA LYS A 491 0.32 -31.03 -42.33
C LYS A 491 1.33 -30.77 -41.21
N GLY A 492 1.48 -29.52 -40.77
CA GLY A 492 2.37 -29.11 -39.68
C GLY A 492 3.85 -28.97 -40.07
N LYS A 493 4.21 -29.08 -41.36
CA LYS A 493 5.59 -28.95 -41.83
C LYS A 493 5.98 -27.48 -41.91
N LYS A 494 7.13 -27.12 -41.32
CA LYS A 494 7.66 -25.75 -41.32
C LYS A 494 8.30 -25.41 -42.68
N HIS A 495 7.93 -24.28 -43.24
CA HIS A 495 8.50 -23.70 -44.46
C HIS A 495 9.13 -22.34 -44.15
N LYS A 496 10.33 -22.10 -44.66
CA LYS A 496 11.07 -20.85 -44.46
C LYS A 496 10.66 -19.82 -45.50
N VAL A 497 10.45 -18.58 -45.06
CA VAL A 497 10.10 -17.44 -45.92
C VAL A 497 10.94 -16.23 -45.55
N TYR A 498 11.30 -15.44 -46.56
CA TYR A 498 11.97 -14.17 -46.41
C TYR A 498 10.97 -13.04 -46.62
N ILE A 499 11.06 -12.03 -45.78
CA ILE A 499 10.15 -10.90 -45.75
C ILE A 499 10.96 -9.61 -45.76
N GLY A 500 10.45 -8.58 -46.43
CA GLY A 500 11.05 -7.26 -46.38
C GLY A 500 10.02 -6.16 -46.56
N GLY A 501 10.36 -4.93 -46.16
CA GLY A 501 9.46 -3.79 -46.27
C GLY A 501 10.07 -2.50 -45.75
N THR A 502 9.40 -1.38 -46.01
CA THR A 502 9.93 -0.06 -45.66
C THR A 502 9.75 0.27 -44.18
N SER A 503 8.62 -0.09 -43.60
CA SER A 503 8.29 0.16 -42.20
C SER A 503 7.31 -0.88 -41.68
N GLY A 504 7.18 -0.99 -40.36
CA GLY A 504 6.28 -1.96 -39.76
C GLY A 504 6.09 -1.74 -38.28
N THR A 505 5.14 -2.49 -37.74
CA THR A 505 4.76 -2.48 -36.34
C THR A 505 4.75 -3.90 -35.80
N VAL A 506 5.39 -4.12 -34.66
CA VAL A 506 5.29 -5.37 -33.90
C VAL A 506 4.46 -5.09 -32.66
N GLU A 507 3.31 -5.74 -32.55
CA GLU A 507 2.39 -5.59 -31.43
C GLU A 507 1.83 -6.95 -31.04
N ARG A 508 1.99 -7.36 -29.77
CA ARG A 508 1.40 -8.61 -29.22
C ARG A 508 1.61 -9.88 -30.08
N GLY A 509 2.72 -9.97 -30.82
CA GLY A 509 3.05 -11.12 -31.67
C GLY A 509 2.55 -11.05 -33.12
N LEU A 510 1.89 -9.96 -33.49
CA LEU A 510 1.56 -9.61 -34.87
C LEU A 510 2.63 -8.66 -35.42
N THR A 511 3.18 -9.02 -36.58
CA THR A 511 4.11 -8.16 -37.32
C THR A 511 3.39 -7.65 -38.56
N GLY A 512 3.02 -6.37 -38.55
CA GLY A 512 2.48 -5.67 -39.70
C GLY A 512 3.58 -4.95 -40.46
N ILE A 513 3.78 -5.27 -41.73
CA ILE A 513 4.79 -4.67 -42.60
C ILE A 513 4.09 -3.84 -43.67
N LYS A 514 4.46 -2.57 -43.78
CA LYS A 514 3.98 -1.64 -44.81
C LYS A 514 4.91 -1.63 -46.01
N TYR A 515 4.31 -1.61 -47.20
CA TYR A 515 5.00 -1.74 -48.50
C TYR A 515 5.94 -2.95 -48.48
N GLY A 516 5.37 -4.08 -48.06
CA GLY A 516 6.10 -5.31 -47.79
C GLY A 516 6.17 -6.23 -49.00
N TYR A 517 7.10 -7.17 -48.93
CA TYR A 517 7.15 -8.28 -49.85
C TYR A 517 7.52 -9.59 -49.14
N VAL A 518 7.12 -10.70 -49.75
CA VAL A 518 7.44 -12.05 -49.30
C VAL A 518 8.04 -12.85 -50.44
N THR A 519 9.08 -13.63 -50.14
CA THR A 519 9.75 -14.54 -51.08
C THR A 519 10.32 -15.77 -50.36
N THR A 520 10.75 -16.80 -51.10
CA THR A 520 11.37 -18.01 -50.53
C THR A 520 12.88 -18.10 -50.70
N CYS A 521 13.52 -17.11 -51.35
CA CYS A 521 14.99 -17.05 -51.45
C CYS A 521 15.56 -15.70 -50.99
N ASN A 522 16.76 -15.74 -50.40
CA ASN A 522 17.47 -14.56 -49.88
C ASN A 522 18.31 -13.84 -50.96
N LEU A 523 17.93 -13.96 -52.23
CA LEU A 523 18.67 -13.36 -53.35
C LEU A 523 18.31 -11.87 -53.46
N ALA A 524 19.25 -11.04 -53.91
CA ALA A 524 19.00 -9.63 -54.20
C ALA A 524 17.87 -9.46 -55.24
N GLU A 525 17.78 -10.41 -56.17
CA GLU A 525 16.67 -10.57 -57.11
C GLU A 525 16.05 -11.97 -56.91
N PRO A 526 14.92 -12.09 -56.22
CA PRO A 526 14.29 -13.38 -55.97
C PRO A 526 13.53 -13.91 -57.20
N HIS A 527 13.42 -15.24 -57.32
CA HIS A 527 12.68 -15.90 -58.40
C HIS A 527 11.20 -15.51 -58.46
N TYR A 528 10.61 -15.12 -57.32
CA TYR A 528 9.31 -14.49 -57.25
C TYR A 528 9.22 -13.56 -56.03
N LYS A 529 8.43 -12.50 -56.15
CA LYS A 529 8.22 -11.49 -55.10
C LYS A 529 6.74 -11.13 -55.02
N ILE A 530 6.07 -11.54 -53.95
CA ILE A 530 4.69 -11.14 -53.69
C ILE A 530 4.76 -9.83 -52.93
N SER A 531 4.38 -8.72 -53.56
CA SER A 531 4.41 -7.38 -52.95
C SER A 531 2.99 -6.96 -52.56
N ALA A 532 2.84 -6.34 -51.40
CA ALA A 532 1.56 -5.80 -50.93
C ALA A 532 1.78 -4.52 -50.12
N VAL A 533 0.76 -3.65 -50.08
CA VAL A 533 0.80 -2.45 -49.23
C VAL A 533 0.85 -2.83 -47.76
N PHE A 534 0.18 -3.92 -47.36
CA PHE A 534 0.25 -4.49 -46.03
C PHE A 534 0.54 -6.00 -46.09
N VAL A 535 1.52 -6.42 -45.32
CA VAL A 535 1.80 -7.84 -45.04
C VAL A 535 1.68 -8.03 -43.54
N GLU A 536 0.65 -8.77 -43.12
CA GLU A 536 0.46 -9.17 -41.74
C GLU A 536 0.94 -10.60 -41.52
N LEU A 537 1.73 -10.80 -40.47
CA LEU A 537 2.23 -12.10 -40.08
C LEU A 537 1.90 -12.37 -38.63
N LYS A 538 1.22 -13.49 -38.39
CA LYS A 538 1.00 -14.05 -37.05
C LYS A 538 1.75 -15.37 -36.92
N GLU A 539 2.61 -15.42 -35.91
CA GLU A 539 3.54 -16.53 -35.67
C GLU A 539 2.85 -17.91 -35.74
N ASN A 540 3.36 -18.81 -36.59
CA ASN A 540 2.87 -20.19 -36.74
C ASN A 540 1.37 -20.36 -37.04
N GLU A 541 0.65 -19.29 -37.37
CA GLU A 541 -0.79 -19.32 -37.67
C GLU A 541 -1.04 -18.95 -39.14
N TYR A 542 -0.76 -17.70 -39.53
CA TYR A 542 -1.10 -17.22 -40.87
C TYR A 542 -0.20 -16.08 -41.33
N MET A 543 -0.20 -15.90 -42.65
CA MET A 543 0.36 -14.75 -43.35
C MET A 543 -0.70 -14.21 -44.31
N VAL A 544 -1.00 -12.92 -44.24
CA VAL A 544 -1.96 -12.26 -45.14
C VAL A 544 -1.26 -11.07 -45.79
N ALA A 545 -1.32 -11.02 -47.12
CA ALA A 545 -0.85 -9.90 -47.91
C ALA A 545 -2.06 -9.24 -48.57
N TYR A 546 -2.29 -7.95 -48.32
CA TYR A 546 -3.44 -7.23 -48.86
C TYR A 546 -3.09 -5.80 -49.25
N HIS A 547 -3.85 -5.30 -50.23
CA HIS A 547 -3.98 -3.87 -50.51
C HIS A 547 -5.24 -3.40 -49.77
N ALA A 548 -5.11 -2.34 -48.97
CA ALA A 548 -6.25 -1.76 -48.25
C ALA A 548 -7.30 -1.18 -49.21
#